data_AF-A0A9Q4FRA2-F1
#
_entry.id   AF-A0A9Q4FRA2-F1
#
_cell.length_a   1.000
_cell.length_b   1.000
_cell.length_c   1.000
_cell.angle_alpha   90.00
_cell.angle_beta   90.00
_cell.angle_gamma   90.00
#
_symmetry.space_group_name_H-M   'P 1'
#
loop_
_entity.id
_entity.type
_entity.pdbx_description
1 polymer ?
#
loop_
_entity_poly.entity_id
_entity_poly.type
_entity_poly.pdbx_seq_one_letter_code
_entity_poly.pdbx_strand_id
1 'polypeptide(L)'
;MGRSKTDIDHNLLGSPIPNKLFRPIQPMPDFVRDSLAERGLREKYDARPDYQRNDYMMWINKAKRDETKQKRLTQMLEELEAGGVYMRMKWNG
;
A
#
# COMPACT_ATOMS: atom_id res chain seq x y z
N MET A 1 15.50 12.44 -16.73
CA MET A 1 15.39 12.20 -15.27
C MET A 1 14.59 10.94 -15.01
N GLY A 2 15.20 9.77 -15.22
CA GLY A 2 14.58 8.48 -14.94
C GLY A 2 14.83 8.09 -13.48
N ARG A 3 13.80 7.68 -12.74
CA ARG A 3 14.01 7.18 -11.38
C ARG A 3 14.85 5.91 -11.44
N SER A 4 16.00 5.95 -10.77
CA SER A 4 16.85 4.79 -10.52
C SER A 4 16.05 3.71 -9.81
N LYS A 5 16.15 2.49 -10.35
CA LYS A 5 15.54 1.25 -9.88
C LYS A 5 16.26 0.73 -8.63
N THR A 6 16.19 1.44 -7.51
CA THR A 6 16.72 0.92 -6.25
C THR A 6 15.60 0.65 -5.26
N ASP A 7 15.60 -0.59 -4.78
CA ASP A 7 15.18 -0.98 -3.44
C ASP A 7 13.67 -1.18 -3.16
N ILE A 8 13.05 -2.08 -3.91
CA ILE A 8 12.35 -3.16 -3.19
C ILE A 8 13.27 -4.36 -3.30
N ASP A 9 14.28 -4.42 -2.43
CA ASP A 9 15.06 -5.63 -2.25
C ASP A 9 14.13 -6.74 -1.77
N HIS A 10 13.77 -7.62 -2.71
CA HIS A 10 13.20 -8.92 -2.42
C HIS A 10 14.27 -9.90 -1.84
N ASN A 11 15.22 -9.40 -1.05
CA ASN A 11 16.06 -10.24 -0.17
C ASN A 11 15.50 -10.30 1.28
N LEU A 12 14.27 -9.83 1.48
CA LEU A 12 13.50 -9.98 2.72
C LEU A 12 12.30 -10.94 2.51
N LEU A 13 12.43 -11.86 1.54
CA LEU A 13 11.51 -12.98 1.28
C LEU A 13 12.25 -14.33 1.31
N GLY A 14 13.19 -14.47 2.25
CA GLY A 14 13.81 -15.75 2.57
C GLY A 14 13.22 -16.34 3.85
N SER A 15 12.55 -17.48 3.72
CA SER A 15 12.35 -18.50 4.77
C SER A 15 11.17 -18.33 5.76
N PRO A 16 10.69 -19.47 6.33
CA PRO A 16 9.35 -19.64 6.91
C PRO A 16 9.29 -19.27 8.41
N ILE A 17 8.24 -18.53 8.82
CA ILE A 17 7.63 -18.31 10.19
C ILE A 17 8.56 -18.05 11.41
N PRO A 18 8.26 -17.14 12.40
CA PRO A 18 6.92 -16.83 12.94
C PRO A 18 6.63 -15.36 13.43
N ASN A 19 5.35 -14.97 13.34
CA ASN A 19 4.57 -14.20 14.34
C ASN A 19 5.13 -12.95 15.07
N LYS A 20 5.80 -11.98 14.42
CA LYS A 20 5.86 -10.62 15.02
C LYS A 20 6.10 -9.50 14.01
N LEU A 21 5.05 -8.74 13.70
CA LEU A 21 5.12 -7.51 12.89
C LEU A 21 5.80 -6.39 13.70
N PHE A 22 7.08 -6.11 13.40
CA PHE A 22 7.90 -5.08 14.05
C PHE A 22 7.82 -3.69 13.37
N ARG A 23 6.71 -3.36 12.70
CA ARG A 23 6.55 -2.04 12.05
C ARG A 23 5.48 -1.22 12.77
N PRO A 24 5.76 0.04 13.16
CA PRO A 24 4.76 0.90 13.79
C PRO A 24 3.58 1.10 12.85
N ILE A 25 2.37 0.92 13.39
CA ILE A 25 1.12 1.11 12.65
C ILE A 25 1.07 2.56 12.20
N GLN A 26 0.92 2.78 10.90
CA GLN A 26 0.75 4.09 10.32
C GLN A 26 -0.72 4.48 10.35
N PRO A 27 -1.08 5.67 10.88
CA PRO A 27 -2.45 6.12 10.88
C PRO A 27 -2.92 6.34 9.44
N MET A 28 -4.18 5.99 9.18
CA MET A 28 -4.82 6.26 7.90
C MET A 28 -5.15 7.76 7.80
N PRO A 29 -4.61 8.49 6.81
CA PRO A 29 -4.95 9.89 6.59
C PRO A 29 -6.39 10.07 6.13
N ASP A 30 -7.00 11.21 6.45
CA ASP A 30 -8.40 11.51 6.10
C ASP A 30 -8.66 11.43 4.60
N PHE A 31 -7.74 11.95 3.77
CA PHE A 31 -7.88 11.91 2.32
C PHE A 31 -7.88 10.48 1.75
N VAL A 32 -7.20 9.53 2.42
CA VAL A 32 -7.22 8.12 2.00
C VAL A 32 -8.55 7.49 2.36
N ARG A 33 -9.06 7.78 3.56
CA ARG A 33 -10.37 7.29 4.01
C ARG A 33 -11.49 7.81 3.11
N ASP A 34 -11.44 9.09 2.76
CA ASP A 34 -12.41 9.75 1.89
C ASP A 34 -12.41 9.12 0.50
N SER A 35 -11.25 9.02 -0.16
CA SER A 35 -11.17 8.40 -1.49
C SER A 35 -11.53 6.91 -1.52
N LEU A 36 -11.31 6.17 -0.42
CA LEU A 36 -11.80 4.79 -0.29
C LEU A 36 -13.32 4.73 -0.22
N ALA A 37 -13.95 5.66 0.51
CA ALA A 37 -15.39 5.76 0.63
C ALA A 37 -16.04 6.20 -0.69
N GLU A 38 -15.50 7.25 -1.33
CA GLU A 38 -15.97 7.77 -2.62
C GLU A 38 -15.97 6.70 -3.71
N ARG A 39 -14.97 5.81 -3.73
CA ARG A 39 -14.87 4.72 -4.72
C ARG A 39 -15.53 3.41 -4.29
N GLY A 40 -16.08 3.33 -3.08
CA GLY A 40 -16.62 2.08 -2.54
C GLY A 40 -15.57 0.97 -2.39
N LEU A 41 -14.28 1.32 -2.25
CA LEU A 41 -13.18 0.36 -2.15
C LEU A 41 -12.86 -0.04 -0.69
N ARG A 42 -13.70 0.39 0.27
CA ARG A 42 -13.47 0.14 1.69
C ARG A 42 -13.42 -1.35 2.01
N GLU A 43 -14.36 -2.13 1.50
CA GLU A 43 -14.40 -3.58 1.71
C GLU A 43 -13.18 -4.29 1.11
N LYS A 44 -12.76 -3.89 -0.10
CA LYS A 44 -11.57 -4.43 -0.76
C LYS A 44 -10.29 -4.09 0.00
N TYR A 45 -10.24 -2.90 0.60
CA TYR A 45 -9.14 -2.49 1.46
C TYR A 45 -9.11 -3.30 2.76
N ASP A 46 -10.25 -3.46 3.43
CA ASP A 46 -10.37 -4.21 4.69
C ASP A 46 -10.18 -5.72 4.50
N ALA A 47 -10.43 -6.25 3.30
CA ALA A 47 -10.08 -7.62 2.92
C ALA A 47 -8.57 -7.85 2.76
N ARG A 48 -7.75 -6.79 2.65
CA ARG A 48 -6.29 -6.94 2.57
C ARG A 48 -5.70 -7.26 3.95
N PRO A 49 -4.63 -8.08 4.01
CA PRO A 49 -3.89 -8.32 5.25
C PRO A 49 -3.37 -7.03 5.91
N ASP A 50 -3.31 -7.00 7.24
CA ASP A 50 -2.84 -5.87 8.04
C ASP A 50 -1.50 -5.28 7.58
N TYR A 51 -0.55 -6.14 7.17
CA TYR A 51 0.74 -5.69 6.69
C TYR A 51 0.64 -4.91 5.37
N GLN A 52 -0.21 -5.33 4.42
CA GLN A 52 -0.43 -4.60 3.16
C GLN A 52 -1.07 -3.24 3.43
N ARG A 53 -2.08 -3.23 4.31
CA ARG A 53 -2.75 -2.00 4.74
C ARG A 53 -1.75 -1.01 5.34
N ASN A 54 -0.85 -1.49 6.20
CA ASN A 54 0.18 -0.66 6.84
C ASN A 54 1.26 -0.18 5.86
N ASP A 55 1.71 -1.03 4.93
CA ASP A 55 2.69 -0.67 3.91
C ASP A 55 2.16 0.41 2.95
N TYR A 56 0.88 0.35 2.54
CA TYR A 56 0.25 1.41 1.77
C TYR A 56 0.28 2.75 2.53
N MET A 57 -0.07 2.75 3.82
CA MET A 57 -0.05 3.97 4.63
C MET A 57 1.38 4.51 4.78
N MET A 58 2.37 3.65 5.03
CA MET A 58 3.77 4.07 5.07
C MET A 58 4.21 4.67 3.74
N TRP A 59 3.87 4.02 2.63
CA TRP A 59 4.25 4.48 1.30
C TRP A 59 3.60 5.82 0.97
N ILE A 60 2.32 6.02 1.28
CA ILE A 60 1.63 7.28 1.08
C ILE A 60 2.21 8.37 1.99
N ASN A 61 2.37 8.11 3.30
CA ASN A 61 2.87 9.09 4.28
C ASN A 61 4.33 9.50 4.05
N LYS A 62 5.16 8.62 3.46
CA LYS A 62 6.55 8.95 3.11
C LYS A 62 6.65 10.04 2.02
N ALA A 63 5.56 10.34 1.30
CA ALA A 63 5.57 11.40 0.29
C ALA A 63 5.50 12.79 0.94
N LYS A 64 6.53 13.61 0.71
CA LYS A 64 6.60 14.99 1.22
C LYS A 64 5.69 15.98 0.49
N ARG A 65 5.42 15.73 -0.80
CA ARG A 65 4.59 16.59 -1.66
C ARG A 65 3.19 16.01 -1.82
N ASP A 66 2.16 16.83 -1.72
CA ASP A 66 0.77 16.40 -1.82
C ASP A 66 0.44 15.80 -3.19
N GLU A 67 0.99 16.34 -4.28
CA GLU A 67 0.87 15.73 -5.61
C GLU A 67 1.39 14.27 -5.64
N THR A 68 2.43 13.98 -4.86
CA THR A 68 3.00 12.62 -4.79
C THR A 68 2.16 11.73 -3.89
N LYS A 69 1.59 12.25 -2.80
CA LYS A 69 0.61 11.51 -1.99
C LYS A 69 -0.60 11.12 -2.83
N GLN A 70 -1.14 12.05 -3.61
CA GLN A 70 -2.28 11.79 -4.50
C GLN A 70 -1.94 10.75 -5.57
N LYS A 71 -0.78 10.83 -6.22
CA LYS A 71 -0.35 9.81 -7.19
C LYS A 71 -0.23 8.40 -6.57
N ARG A 72 0.27 8.32 -5.34
CA ARG A 72 0.38 7.04 -4.60
C ARG A 72 -0.99 6.52 -4.19
N LEU A 73 -1.87 7.39 -3.71
CA LEU A 73 -3.25 7.06 -3.38
C LEU A 73 -3.98 6.52 -4.63
N THR A 74 -3.93 7.24 -5.76
CA THR A 74 -4.58 6.78 -6.99
C THR A 74 -4.09 5.40 -7.39
N GLN A 75 -2.77 5.16 -7.35
CA GLN A 75 -2.23 3.85 -7.67
C GLN A 75 -2.76 2.75 -6.72
N MET A 76 -2.79 3.00 -5.41
CA MET A 76 -3.37 2.06 -4.45
C MET A 76 -4.84 1.75 -4.79
N LEU A 77 -5.64 2.78 -5.12
CA LEU A 77 -7.06 2.61 -5.45
C LEU A 77 -7.24 1.79 -6.73
N GLU A 78 -6.43 2.00 -7.77
CA GLU A 78 -6.43 1.18 -8.99
C GLU A 78 -6.07 -0.28 -8.69
N GLU A 79 -5.10 -0.53 -7.81
CA GLU A 79 -4.72 -1.89 -7.40
C GLU A 79 -5.81 -2.59 -6.58
N LEU A 80 -6.49 -1.85 -5.70
CA LEU A 80 -7.66 -2.35 -4.98
C LEU A 80 -8.81 -2.64 -5.93
N GLU A 81 -9.06 -1.77 -6.90
CA GLU A 81 -10.12 -1.96 -7.89
C GLU A 81 -9.89 -3.23 -8.71
N ALA A 82 -8.67 -3.39 -9.23
CA ALA A 82 -8.23 -4.57 -9.96
C ALA A 82 -8.28 -5.85 -9.12
N GLY A 83 -8.09 -5.75 -7.80
CA GLY A 83 -8.24 -6.84 -6.83
C GLY A 83 -7.13 -7.91 -6.88
N GLY A 84 -6.35 -7.97 -7.96
CA GLY A 84 -5.28 -8.96 -8.15
C GLY A 84 -3.86 -8.38 -8.07
N VAL A 85 -3.72 -7.15 -7.57
CA VAL A 85 -2.45 -6.43 -7.56
C VAL A 85 -2.19 -5.85 -6.18
N TYR A 86 -0.92 -5.82 -5.80
CA TYR A 86 -0.39 -5.14 -4.62
C TYR A 86 1.00 -4.59 -4.97
N MET A 87 1.24 -3.28 -4.85
CA MET A 87 2.55 -2.66 -5.10
C MET A 87 3.14 -3.03 -6.48
N ARG A 88 2.30 -3.07 -7.52
CA ARG A 88 2.60 -3.51 -8.90
C ARG A 88 3.03 -4.97 -9.04
N MET A 89 2.75 -5.78 -8.04
CA MET A 89 2.99 -7.22 -8.04
C MET A 89 1.66 -7.94 -8.09
N LYS A 90 1.63 -9.09 -8.76
CA LYS A 90 0.46 -9.95 -8.79
C LYS A 90 0.19 -10.49 -7.37
N TRP A 91 -0.98 -10.23 -6.85
CA TRP A 91 -1.48 -10.73 -5.56
C TRP A 91 -2.76 -11.51 -5.83
N ASN A 92 -2.84 -12.77 -5.41
CA ASN A 92 -3.98 -13.64 -5.73
C ASN A 92 -4.98 -13.79 -4.57
N GLY A 93 -4.93 -12.95 -3.54
CA GLY A 93 -5.71 -13.14 -2.31
C GLY A 93 -4.98 -14.06 -1.35
#